data_AF-A0A820MUF4-F1
#
_entry.id   AF-A0A820MUF4-F1
#
_cell.length_a   1.000
_cell.length_b   1.000
_cell.length_c   1.000
_cell.angle_alpha   90.00
_cell.angle_beta   90.00
_cell.angle_gamma   90.00
#
_symmetry.space_group_name_H-M   'P 1'
#
loop_
_entity.id
_entity.type
_entity.pdbx_description
1 polymer ?
#
loop_
_entity_poly.entity_id
_entity_poly.type
_entity_poly.pdbx_seq_one_letter_code
_entity_poly.pdbx_strand_id
1 'polypeptide(L)'
;MFAGFLKIGHTNLAPLDYSLGFVSFFVVTIGGILVGLIFGFMAVFMTKFTERTPVLEPLVVFMYAYIAYIIAEMTGLSGILA
;
A
#
# COMPACT_ATOMS: atom_id res chain seq x y z
N MET A 1 -1.84 -7.44 9.70
CA MET A 1 -0.60 -7.66 10.49
C MET A 1 -0.73 -7.15 11.93
N PHE A 2 -1.07 -5.87 12.14
CA PHE A 2 -1.10 -5.26 13.47
C PHE A 2 -2.16 -5.78 14.44
N ALA A 3 -3.29 -6.30 13.93
CA ALA A 3 -4.32 -6.92 14.78
C ALA A 3 -3.83 -8.16 15.55
N GLY A 4 -2.74 -8.81 15.12
CA GLY A 4 -2.10 -9.90 15.85
C GLY A 4 -1.41 -9.41 17.12
N PHE A 5 -0.71 -8.26 17.06
CA PHE A 5 -0.06 -7.65 18.22
C PHE A 5 -1.06 -7.19 19.29
N LEU A 6 -2.25 -6.75 18.87
CA LEU A 6 -3.32 -6.36 19.80
C LEU A 6 -3.86 -7.55 20.62
N LYS A 7 -3.69 -8.79 20.16
CA LYS A 7 -4.17 -10.00 20.86
C LYS A 7 -3.19 -10.56 21.89
N ILE A 8 -1.90 -10.17 21.86
CA ILE A 8 -0.85 -10.74 22.72
C ILE A 8 -1.01 -10.29 24.19
N GLY A 9 -1.48 -9.05 24.42
CA GLY A 9 -1.67 -8.48 25.75
C GLY A 9 -0.36 -8.13 26.47
N HIS A 10 -0.39 -7.12 27.36
CA HIS A 10 0.81 -6.59 28.03
C HIS A 10 1.54 -7.59 28.94
N THR A 11 0.86 -8.66 29.36
CA THR A 11 1.38 -9.63 30.33
C THR A 11 2.23 -10.76 29.72
N ASN A 12 2.29 -10.88 28.39
CA ASN A 12 2.99 -11.98 27.71
C ASN A 12 3.90 -11.51 26.56
N LEU A 13 4.47 -10.31 26.65
CA LEU A 13 5.40 -9.77 25.66
C LEU A 13 6.76 -10.47 25.73
N ALA A 14 7.08 -11.26 24.70
CA ALA A 14 8.39 -11.89 24.56
C ALA A 14 9.36 -10.96 23.80
N PRO A 15 10.68 -11.09 23.99
CA PRO A 15 11.68 -10.37 23.19
C PRO A 15 11.49 -10.54 21.67
N LEU A 16 10.94 -11.69 21.27
CA LEU A 16 10.65 -12.04 19.89
C LEU A 16 9.57 -11.13 19.27
N ASP A 17 8.60 -10.65 20.05
CA ASP A 17 7.52 -9.77 19.56
C ASP A 17 8.05 -8.40 19.11
N TYR A 18 9.08 -7.88 19.80
CA TYR A 18 9.76 -6.64 19.38
C TYR A 18 10.46 -6.82 18.03
N SER A 19 11.11 -7.96 17.83
CA SER A 19 11.77 -8.27 16.55
C SER A 19 10.75 -8.44 15.41
N LEU A 20 9.61 -9.07 15.69
CA LEU A 20 8.51 -9.21 14.73
C LEU A 20 7.90 -7.84 14.38
N GLY A 21 7.74 -6.94 15.34
CA GLY A 21 7.28 -5.57 15.10
C GLY A 21 8.21 -4.81 14.16
N PHE A 22 9.53 -4.94 14.37
CA PHE A 22 10.53 -4.34 13.49
C PHE A 22 10.44 -4.90 12.06
N VAL A 23 10.39 -6.22 11.90
CA VAL A 23 10.25 -6.86 10.57
C VAL A 23 8.93 -6.45 9.90
N SER A 24 7.85 -6.35 10.67
CA SER A 24 6.53 -5.92 10.17
C SER A 24 6.57 -4.55 9.52
N PHE A 25 7.35 -3.62 10.06
CA PHE A 25 7.50 -2.28 9.49
C PHE A 25 8.07 -2.33 8.07
N PHE A 26 9.12 -3.11 7.83
CA PHE A 26 9.71 -3.24 6.50
C PHE A 26 8.77 -3.92 5.51
N VAL A 27 8.08 -4.98 5.94
CA VAL A 27 7.12 -5.69 5.08
C VAL A 27 5.99 -4.77 4.63
N VAL A 28 5.40 -4.02 5.56
CA VAL A 28 4.29 -3.10 5.29
C VAL A 28 4.73 -1.93 4.40
N THR A 29 5.94 -1.40 4.64
CA THR A 29 6.50 -0.26 3.88
C THR A 29 6.89 -0.68 2.46
N ILE A 30 7.70 -1.72 2.31
CA ILE A 30 8.16 -2.20 1.01
C ILE A 30 6.98 -2.72 0.19
N GLY A 31 6.04 -3.44 0.84
CA GLY A 31 4.84 -3.92 0.18
C GLY A 31 3.97 -2.77 -0.35
N GLY A 32 3.76 -1.71 0.44
CA GLY A 32 3.04 -0.51 -0.02
C GLY A 32 3.69 0.10 -1.26
N ILE A 33 5.00 0.36 -1.21
CA ILE A 33 5.76 0.91 -2.34
C ILE A 33 5.64 0.05 -3.60
N LEU A 34 5.72 -1.28 -3.48
CA LEU A 34 5.59 -2.19 -4.62
C LEU A 34 4.20 -2.15 -5.25
N VAL A 35 3.14 -2.09 -4.42
CA VAL A 35 1.76 -1.93 -4.91
C VAL A 35 1.64 -0.60 -5.66
N GLY A 36 2.12 0.49 -5.07
CA GLY A 36 2.11 1.81 -5.69
C GLY A 36 2.84 1.88 -7.02
N LEU A 37 4.01 1.24 -7.10
CA LEU A 37 4.79 1.12 -8.33
C LEU A 37 3.98 0.44 -9.44
N ILE A 38 3.30 -0.67 -9.14
CA ILE A 38 2.49 -1.41 -10.10
C ILE A 38 1.34 -0.55 -10.63
N PHE A 39 0.59 0.10 -9.74
CA PHE A 39 -0.55 0.94 -10.13
C PHE A 39 -0.10 2.23 -10.82
N GLY A 40 1.04 2.80 -10.45
CA GLY A 40 1.67 3.93 -11.14
C GLY A 40 2.07 3.57 -12.57
N PHE A 41 2.65 2.38 -12.79
CA PHE A 41 2.92 1.89 -14.14
C PHE A 41 1.65 1.71 -14.96
N MET A 42 0.57 1.18 -14.36
CA MET A 42 -0.72 1.07 -15.03
C MET A 42 -1.31 2.46 -15.36
N ALA A 43 -1.17 3.44 -14.47
CA ALA A 43 -1.63 4.81 -14.72
C ALA A 43 -0.91 5.44 -15.92
N VAL A 44 0.42 5.35 -15.98
CA VAL A 44 1.23 5.86 -17.11
C VAL A 44 0.91 5.11 -18.40
N PHE A 45 0.64 3.81 -18.32
CA PHE A 45 0.20 3.05 -19.48
C PHE A 45 -1.17 3.52 -19.98
N MET A 46 -2.10 3.80 -19.07
CA MET A 46 -3.46 4.25 -19.40
C MET A 46 -3.49 5.67 -19.97
N THR A 47 -2.62 6.58 -19.51
CA THR A 47 -2.56 7.95 -20.03
C THR A 47 -2.18 8.00 -21.52
N LYS A 48 -1.37 7.05 -22.02
CA LYS A 48 -1.09 6.93 -23.47
C LYS A 48 -2.33 6.73 -24.33
N PHE A 49 -3.38 6.11 -23.80
CA PHE A 49 -4.63 5.91 -24.55
C PHE A 49 -5.56 7.14 -24.49
N THR A 50 -5.21 8.14 -23.68
CA THR A 50 -6.06 9.29 -23.37
C THR A 50 -5.59 10.58 -24.07
N GLU A 51 -4.61 10.49 -24.98
CA GLU A 51 -4.02 11.64 -25.71
C GLU A 51 -5.05 12.52 -26.46
N ARG A 52 -6.21 11.97 -26.83
CA ARG A 52 -7.29 12.70 -27.52
C ARG A 52 -8.19 13.50 -26.57
N THR A 53 -8.14 13.23 -25.27
CA THR A 53 -9.03 13.78 -24.24
C THR A 53 -8.24 14.10 -22.96
N PRO A 54 -7.38 15.13 -22.97
CA PRO A 54 -6.42 15.41 -21.88
C PRO A 54 -7.09 15.74 -20.53
N VAL A 55 -8.37 16.09 -20.52
CA VAL A 55 -9.16 16.30 -19.29
C VAL A 55 -9.27 15.02 -18.45
N LEU A 56 -9.17 13.84 -19.07
CA LEU A 56 -9.22 12.55 -18.38
C LEU A 56 -7.88 12.14 -17.78
N GLU A 57 -6.75 12.72 -18.19
CA GLU A 57 -5.42 12.32 -17.68
C GLU A 57 -5.30 12.49 -16.15
N PRO A 58 -5.70 13.63 -15.54
CA PRO A 58 -5.65 13.76 -14.08
C PRO A 58 -6.59 12.78 -13.39
N LEU A 59 -7.79 12.57 -13.95
CA LEU A 59 -8.79 11.66 -13.39
C LEU A 59 -8.26 10.23 -13.32
N VAL A 60 -7.61 9.76 -14.39
CA VAL A 60 -6.99 8.43 -14.46
C VAL A 60 -5.92 8.30 -13.37
N VAL A 61 -5.02 9.27 -13.23
CA VAL A 61 -3.99 9.24 -12.18
C VAL A 61 -4.61 9.16 -10.78
N PHE A 62 -5.64 9.99 -10.50
CA PHE A 62 -6.35 9.94 -9.22
C PHE A 62 -7.03 8.59 -8.96
N MET A 63 -7.68 8.02 -9.98
CA MET A 63 -8.35 6.73 -9.86
C MET A 63 -7.36 5.60 -9.56
N TYR A 64 -6.26 5.50 -10.30
CA TYR A 64 -5.26 4.46 -10.09
C TYR A 64 -4.56 4.61 -8.73
N ALA A 65 -4.25 5.84 -8.30
CA ALA A 65 -3.72 6.09 -6.96
C ALA A 65 -4.71 5.65 -5.86
N TYR A 66 -6.00 5.93 -6.02
CA TYR A 66 -7.02 5.53 -5.06
C TYR A 66 -7.22 4.01 -5.00
N ILE A 67 -7.17 3.34 -6.15
CA ILE A 67 -7.24 1.87 -6.21
C ILE A 67 -6.01 1.26 -5.53
N ALA A 68 -4.81 1.81 -5.76
CA ALA A 68 -3.58 1.37 -5.10
C ALA A 68 -3.70 1.46 -3.58
N TYR A 69 -4.19 2.60 -3.09
CA TYR A 69 -4.44 2.83 -1.66
C TYR A 69 -5.38 1.79 -1.06
N ILE A 70 -6.55 1.55 -1.68
CA ILE A 70 -7.53 0.58 -1.18
C ILE A 70 -6.94 -0.84 -1.16
N ILE A 71 -6.24 -1.25 -2.21
CA ILE A 71 -5.67 -2.60 -2.30
C ILE A 71 -4.57 -2.80 -1.26
N ALA A 72 -3.72 -1.80 -1.05
CA ALA A 72 -2.71 -1.83 0.00
C ALA A 72 -3.35 -1.91 1.40
N GLU A 73 -4.39 -1.12 1.68
CA GLU A 73 -5.14 -1.22 2.95
C GLU A 73 -5.81 -2.59 3.13
N MET A 74 -6.44 -3.14 2.09
CA MET A 74 -7.11 -4.45 2.15
C MET A 74 -6.14 -5.61 2.39
N THR A 75 -4.90 -5.49 1.91
CA THR A 75 -3.84 -6.49 2.13
C THR A 75 -3.08 -6.28 3.45
N GLY A 76 -3.39 -5.22 4.19
CA GLY A 76 -2.73 -4.86 5.44
C GLY A 76 -1.32 -4.31 5.26
N LEU A 77 -1.02 -3.81 4.05
CA LEU A 77 0.16 -3.02 3.71
C LEU A 77 -0.13 -1.53 3.98
N SER A 78 0.86 -0.66 3.81
CA SER A 78 0.64 0.77 4.02
C SER A 78 -0.04 1.38 2.78
N GLY A 79 -1.32 1.73 2.90
CA GLY A 79 -2.06 2.39 1.82
C GLY A 79 -1.45 3.71 1.40
N ILE A 80 -0.92 4.47 2.36
CA ILE A 80 -0.34 5.80 2.11
C ILE A 80 0.99 5.72 1.33
N LEU A 81 1.68 4.58 1.42
CA LEU A 81 2.93 4.35 0.69
C LEU A 81 2.73 3.69 -0.67
N ALA A 82 1.52 3.22 -0.97
CA ALA A 82 1.10 2.77 -2.30
C ALA A 82 0.63 3.96 -3.13
#